data_AF-A0A9D1CEU0-F1
#
_entry.id   AF-A0A9D1CEU0-F1
#
_cell.length_a   1.000
_cell.length_b   1.000
_cell.length_c   1.000
_cell.angle_alpha   90.00
_cell.angle_beta   90.00
_cell.angle_gamma   90.00
#
_symmetry.space_group_name_H-M   'P 1'
#
loop_
_entity.id
_entity.type
_entity.pdbx_description
1 polymer ?
#
loop_
_entity_poly.entity_id
_entity_poly.type
_entity_poly.pdbx_seq_one_letter_code
_entity_poly.pdbx_strand_id
1 'polypeptide(L)' 'NKSSNTNVGALMLKYDGGGHEAAGGCQPSHDIAEQVLSELISQINADG' A
#
# COMPACT_ATOMS: atom_id res chain seq x y z
N ASN A 1 4.71 -7.23 14.22
CA ASN A 1 4.58 -5.98 13.46
C ASN A 1 4.72 -4.79 14.44
N LYS A 2 5.95 -4.43 14.81
CA LYS A 2 6.27 -3.28 15.69
C LYS A 2 7.49 -2.48 15.23
N SER A 3 8.19 -2.96 14.20
CA SER A 3 9.35 -2.30 13.59
C SER A 3 9.05 -1.70 12.22
N SER A 4 7.91 -2.05 11.61
CA SER A 4 7.53 -1.53 10.29
C SER A 4 7.05 -0.10 10.44
N ASN A 5 7.75 0.84 9.79
CA ASN A 5 7.39 2.25 9.74
C ASN A 5 6.38 2.57 8.63
N THR A 6 5.95 1.55 7.87
CA THR A 6 5.03 1.74 6.74
C THR A 6 3.63 2.08 7.23
N ASN A 7 3.17 3.30 6.97
CA ASN A 7 1.77 3.67 7.16
C ASN A 7 0.93 3.12 5.99
N VAL A 8 0.35 1.94 6.20
CA VAL A 8 -0.40 1.19 5.17
C VAL A 8 -1.63 1.97 4.71
N GLY A 9 -2.34 2.64 5.61
CA GLY A 9 -3.51 3.46 5.27
C GLY A 9 -3.17 4.63 4.33
N ALA A 10 -2.09 5.37 4.62
CA ALA A 10 -1.62 6.45 3.76
C ALA A 10 -1.14 5.95 2.39
N LEU A 11 -0.51 4.77 2.36
CA LEU A 11 -0.07 4.14 1.12
C LEU A 11 -1.25 3.75 0.22
N MET A 12 -2.31 3.16 0.80
CA MET A 12 -3.51 2.76 0.05
C MET A 12 -4.33 3.95 -0.45
N LEU A 13 -4.33 5.09 0.26
CA LEU A 13 -5.02 6.32 -0.18
C LEU A 13 -4.50 6.86 -1.52
N LYS A 14 -3.23 6.61 -1.86
CA LYS A 14 -2.65 7.02 -3.16
C LYS A 14 -3.31 6.32 -4.36
N TYR A 15 -3.91 5.15 -4.13
CA TYR A 15 -4.54 4.33 -5.17
C TYR A 15 -6.07 4.31 -5.03
N ASP A 16 -6.65 5.43 -4.58
CA ASP A 16 -8.10 5.58 -4.32
C ASP A 16 -8.65 4.55 -3.31
N GLY A 17 -7.76 4.00 -2.47
CA GLY A 17 -8.12 3.08 -1.39
C GLY A 17 -8.37 3.79 -0.06
N GLY A 18 -8.25 3.04 1.03
CA GLY A 18 -8.37 3.59 2.37
C GLY A 18 -7.93 2.60 3.46
N GLY A 19 -7.77 3.09 4.68
CA GLY A 19 -7.36 2.26 5.81
C GLY A 19 -6.87 3.05 7.02
N HIS A 20 -6.34 2.31 7.99
CA HIS A 20 -5.63 2.78 9.16
C HIS A 20 -4.12 2.52 9.03
N GLU A 21 -3.33 3.07 9.95
CA GLU A 21 -1.86 3.02 9.92
C GLU A 21 -1.29 1.60 9.72
N ALA A 22 -1.91 0.59 10.33
CA ALA A 22 -1.46 -0.81 10.24
C ALA A 22 -2.26 -1.69 9.26
N ALA A 23 -3.30 -1.17 8.60
CA ALA A 23 -4.15 -1.96 7.72
C ALA A 23 -4.91 -1.07 6.72
N GLY A 24 -4.86 -1.40 5.44
CA GLY A 24 -5.65 -0.73 4.42
C GLY A 24 -5.89 -1.62 3.22
N GLY A 25 -6.78 -1.18 2.34
CA GLY A 25 -7.04 -1.84 1.07
C GLY A 25 -7.31 -0.82 -0.04
N CYS A 26 -7.00 -1.20 -1.26
CA CYS A 26 -7.39 -0.48 -2.47
C CYS A 26 -7.95 -1.48 -3.48
N GLN A 27 -8.78 -0.99 -4.42
CA GLN A 27 -9.39 -1.80 -5.47
C GLN A 27 -9.04 -1.20 -6.85
N PRO A 28 -7.78 -1.29 -7.29
CA PRO A 28 -7.36 -0.77 -8.58
C PRO A 28 -8.02 -1.54 -9.74
N SER A 29 -8.14 -0.88 -10.90
CA SER A 29 -8.56 -1.54 -12.14
C SER A 29 -7.61 -2.66 -12.54
N HIS A 30 -8.13 -3.68 -13.23
CA HIS A 30 -7.37 -4.88 -13.59
C HIS A 30 -6.09 -4.55 -14.38
N ASP A 31 -6.18 -3.56 -15.27
CA ASP A 31 -5.07 -3.13 -16.14
C ASP A 31 -3.87 -2.55 -15.37
N ILE A 32 -4.10 -2.01 -14.16
CA ILE A 32 -3.07 -1.39 -13.32
C ILE A 32 -2.74 -2.22 -12.09
N ALA A 33 -3.45 -3.34 -11.86
CA ALA A 33 -3.34 -4.13 -10.63
C ALA A 33 -1.91 -4.67 -10.41
N GLU A 34 -1.25 -5.16 -11.46
CA GLU A 34 0.14 -5.65 -11.36
C GLU A 34 1.13 -4.53 -11.08
N GLN A 35 0.95 -3.36 -11.72
CA GLN A 35 1.78 -2.19 -11.48
C GLN A 35 1.64 -1.72 -10.03
N VAL A 36 0.40 -1.55 -9.55
CA VAL A 36 0.11 -1.14 -8.17
C VAL A 36 0.71 -2.14 -7.19
N LEU A 37 0.57 -3.45 -7.42
CA LEU A 37 1.19 -4.47 -6.57
C LEU A 37 2.72 -4.32 -6.50
N SER A 38 3.38 -4.11 -7.63
CA SER A 38 4.84 -3.95 -7.69
C SER A 38 5.32 -2.69 -6.95
N GLU A 39 4.61 -1.58 -7.11
CA GLU A 39 4.89 -0.32 -6.42
C GLU A 39 4.67 -0.46 -4.90
N LEU A 40 3.60 -1.13 -4.48
CA LEU A 40 3.31 -1.40 -3.08
C LEU A 40 4.41 -2.23 -2.41
N ILE A 41 4.82 -3.33 -3.04
CA ILE A 41 5.91 -4.17 -2.53
C ILE A 41 7.20 -3.38 -2.41
N SER A 42 7.54 -2.59 -3.44
CA SER A 42 8.75 -1.76 -3.44
C SER A 42 8.73 -0.72 -2.33
N GLN A 43 7.60 -0.04 -2.11
CA GLN A 43 7.47 0.96 -1.05
C GLN A 43 7.52 0.32 0.35
N ILE A 44 6.81 -0.80 0.57
CA ILE A 44 6.83 -1.50 1.86
C ILE A 44 8.26 -1.95 2.21
N ASN A 45 9.00 -2.49 1.24
CA ASN A 45 10.39 -2.90 1.44
C ASN A 45 11.34 -1.72 1.69
N ALA A 46 11.07 -0.55 1.09
CA ALA A 46 11.85 0.66 1.33
C ALA A 46 11.57 1.26 2.72
N ASP A 47 10.32 1.17 3.19
CA ASP A 47 9.85 1.78 4.44
C ASP A 47 10.23 0.99 5.71
N GLY A 48 10.54 -0.31 5.58
CA GLY A 48 11.37 -1.08 6.53
C GLY A 48 11.06 -0.94 8.01
#